data_AF-A0A5R2N4R3-F1
#
_entry.id   AF-A0A5R2N4R3-F1
#
_cell.length_a   1.000
_cell.length_b   1.000
_cell.length_c   1.000
_cell.angle_alpha   90.00
_cell.angle_beta   90.00
_cell.angle_gamma   90.00
#
_symmetry.space_group_name_H-M   'P 1'
#
loop_
_entity.id
_entity.type
_entity.pdbx_description
1 polymer ?
#
loop_
_entity_poly.entity_id
_entity_poly.type
_entity_poly.pdbx_seq_one_letter_code
_entity_poly.pdbx_strand_id
1 'polypeptide(L)' 'MPTTLWARDLRASGITEGRASGARLDDASKVAGHTATKTTEKYDRAVLEAADRFAEARLKRREQSGNSSGNAR' A
#
# COMPACT_ATOMS: atom_id res chain seq x y z
N MET A 1 -20.73 -12.99 5.47
CA MET A 1 -19.74 -11.90 5.29
C MET A 1 -19.80 -10.99 6.51
N PRO A 2 -18.67 -10.56 7.10
CA PRO A 2 -18.64 -9.56 8.17
C PRO A 2 -19.48 -8.33 7.81
N THR A 3 -20.29 -7.83 8.74
CA THR A 3 -21.19 -6.68 8.52
C THR A 3 -20.45 -5.36 8.32
N THR A 4 -19.18 -5.30 8.70
CA THR A 4 -18.31 -4.12 8.53
C THR A 4 -17.68 -4.02 7.14
N LEU A 5 -17.74 -5.10 6.34
CA LEU A 5 -17.22 -5.09 4.97
C LEU A 5 -18.24 -4.51 4.00
N TRP A 6 -17.89 -3.38 3.41
CA TRP A 6 -18.67 -2.74 2.33
C TRP A 6 -18.11 -3.09 0.95
N ALA A 7 -18.94 -2.91 -0.07
CA ALA A 7 -18.62 -3.27 -1.46
C ALA A 7 -17.31 -2.64 -1.99
N ARG A 8 -16.94 -1.46 -1.48
CA ARG A 8 -15.69 -0.80 -1.87
C ARG A 8 -14.46 -1.53 -1.33
N ASP A 9 -14.51 -2.05 -0.11
CA ASP A 9 -13.39 -2.81 0.47
C ASP A 9 -13.18 -4.12 -0.26
N LEU A 10 -14.26 -4.83 -0.61
CA LEU A 10 -14.16 -6.05 -1.42
C LEU A 10 -13.51 -5.78 -2.78
N ARG A 11 -13.86 -4.65 -3.43
CA ARG A 11 -13.20 -4.24 -4.68
C ARG A 11 -11.72 -3.92 -4.47
N ALA A 12 -11.37 -3.24 -3.37
CA ALA A 12 -9.98 -2.94 -3.05
C ALA A 12 -9.17 -4.22 -2.78
N SER A 13 -9.72 -5.16 -2.03
CA SER A 13 -9.11 -6.46 -1.76
C SER A 13 -8.85 -7.24 -3.05
N GLY A 14 -9.86 -7.38 -3.92
CA GLY A 14 -9.70 -8.11 -5.18
C GLY A 14 -8.68 -7.48 -6.13
N ILE A 15 -8.66 -6.14 -6.23
CA ILE A 15 -7.63 -5.43 -7.00
C ILE A 15 -6.24 -5.70 -6.40
N THR A 16 -6.08 -5.55 -5.09
CA THR A 16 -4.79 -5.71 -4.41
C THR A 16 -4.26 -7.14 -4.56
N GLU A 17 -5.11 -8.15 -4.37
CA GLU A 17 -4.75 -9.57 -4.51
C GLU A 17 -4.33 -9.91 -5.95
N GLY A 18 -5.10 -9.46 -6.94
CA GLY A 18 -4.75 -9.68 -8.35
C GLY A 18 -3.42 -9.00 -8.72
N ARG A 19 -3.21 -7.77 -8.24
CA ARG A 19 -1.96 -7.01 -8.47
C ARG A 19 -0.75 -7.66 -7.79
N ALA A 20 -0.90 -8.13 -6.55
CA ALA A 20 0.13 -8.89 -5.84
C ALA A 20 0.49 -10.19 -6.55
N SER A 21 -0.47 -10.81 -7.24
CA SER A 21 -0.28 -12.00 -8.09
C SER A 21 0.30 -11.69 -9.48
N GLY A 22 0.67 -10.43 -9.75
CA GLY A 22 1.32 -10.02 -11.00
C GLY A 22 0.37 -9.52 -12.10
N ALA A 23 -0.94 -9.37 -11.83
CA ALA A 23 -1.85 -8.79 -12.81
C ALA A 23 -1.45 -7.35 -13.15
N ARG A 24 -1.55 -6.98 -14.43
CA ARG A 24 -1.27 -5.61 -14.88
C ARG A 24 -2.32 -4.63 -14.35
N LEU A 25 -1.92 -3.39 -14.13
CA LEU A 25 -2.82 -2.32 -13.66
C LEU A 25 -3.96 -2.07 -14.65
N ASP A 26 -3.66 -2.14 -15.95
CA ASP A 26 -4.66 -1.99 -17.02
C ASP A 26 -5.74 -3.08 -16.95
N ASP A 27 -5.34 -4.32 -16.70
CA ASP A 27 -6.26 -5.47 -16.63
C ASP A 27 -7.11 -5.38 -15.36
N ALA A 28 -6.49 -5.05 -14.22
CA ALA A 28 -7.22 -4.78 -12.98
C ALA A 28 -8.22 -3.63 -13.15
N SER A 29 -7.88 -2.58 -13.92
CA SER A 29 -8.77 -1.47 -14.22
C SER A 29 -9.99 -1.88 -15.03
N LYS A 30 -9.79 -2.73 -16.06
CA LYS A 30 -10.88 -3.25 -16.89
C LYS A 30 -11.82 -4.15 -16.08
N VAL A 31 -11.27 -5.06 -15.27
CA VAL A 31 -12.07 -5.94 -14.40
C VAL A 31 -12.86 -5.13 -13.38
N ALA A 32 -12.27 -4.06 -12.83
CA ALA A 32 -12.95 -3.17 -11.90
C ALA A 32 -13.97 -2.22 -12.56
N GLY A 33 -14.08 -2.21 -13.89
CA GLY A 33 -14.97 -1.32 -14.64
C GLY A 33 -14.56 0.15 -14.59
N HIS A 34 -13.28 0.45 -14.38
CA HIS A 34 -12.79 1.82 -14.31
C HIS A 34 -12.31 2.31 -15.67
N THR A 35 -12.79 3.48 -16.08
CA THR A 35 -12.41 4.14 -17.34
C THR A 35 -10.94 4.57 -17.39
N ALA A 36 -10.33 4.85 -16.23
CA ALA A 36 -8.93 5.26 -16.13
C ALA A 36 -8.23 4.51 -15.00
N THR A 37 -6.98 4.10 -15.25
CA THR A 37 -6.12 3.36 -14.31
C THR A 37 -5.90 4.12 -13.00
N LYS A 38 -5.88 5.46 -13.06
CA LYS A 38 -5.76 6.35 -11.89
C LYS A 38 -6.87 6.13 -10.84
N THR A 39 -8.04 5.64 -11.24
CA THR A 39 -9.09 5.27 -10.28
C THR A 39 -8.73 3.96 -9.59
N THR A 40 -8.20 2.99 -10.32
CA THR A 40 -7.76 1.67 -9.81
C THR A 40 -6.60 1.79 -8.83
N GLU A 41 -5.66 2.70 -9.07
CA GLU A 41 -4.55 2.99 -8.15
C GLU A 41 -5.03 3.37 -6.74
N LYS A 42 -6.18 4.04 -6.62
CA LYS A 42 -6.77 4.40 -5.31
C LYS A 42 -7.31 3.21 -4.53
N TYR A 43 -7.53 2.08 -5.20
CA TYR A 43 -8.02 0.84 -4.59
C TYR A 43 -6.89 -0.15 -4.30
N ASP A 44 -5.75 -0.02 -4.98
CA ASP A 44 -4.57 -0.86 -4.77
C ASP A 44 -3.91 -0.50 -3.42
N ARG A 45 -4.03 -1.41 -2.45
CA ARG A 45 -3.52 -1.19 -1.08
C ARG A 45 -2.01 -1.43 -0.95
N ALA A 46 -1.35 -2.00 -1.96
CA ALA A 46 0.10 -2.19 -1.95
C ALA A 46 0.86 -0.85 -1.87
N VAL A 47 0.24 0.25 -2.31
CA VAL A 47 0.78 1.61 -2.15
C VAL A 47 0.88 2.00 -0.67
N LEU A 48 -0.08 1.60 0.15
CA LEU A 48 -0.05 1.85 1.60
C LEU A 48 1.06 1.03 2.27
N GLU A 49 1.18 -0.26 1.93
CA GLU A 49 2.25 -1.12 2.45
C GLU A 49 3.65 -0.62 2.05
N ALA A 50 3.80 -0.06 0.85
CA ALA A 50 5.05 0.57 0.42
C ALA A 50 5.34 1.86 1.21
N ALA A 51 4.32 2.68 1.45
CA ALA A 51 4.44 3.90 2.25
C ALA A 51 4.82 3.59 3.71
N ASP A 52 4.21 2.56 4.31
CA ASP A 52 4.51 2.12 5.68
C ASP A 52 5.97 1.65 5.80
N ARG A 53 6.42 0.78 4.88
CA ARG A 53 7.85 0.36 4.84
C ARG A 53 8.81 1.54 4.70
N PHE A 54 8.45 2.53 3.89
CA PHE A 54 9.26 3.74 3.73
C PHE A 54 9.30 4.59 5.00
N ALA A 55 8.16 4.74 5.68
CA ALA A 55 8.06 5.47 6.94
C ALA A 55 8.86 4.77 8.06
N GLU A 56 8.72 3.45 8.19
CA GLU A 56 9.51 2.64 9.12
C GLU A 56 11.01 2.78 8.89
N ALA A 57 11.46 2.73 7.63
CA ALA A 57 12.87 2.91 7.30
C ALA A 57 13.40 4.28 7.74
N ARG A 58 12.58 5.33 7.61
CA ARG A 58 12.93 6.68 8.11
C ARG A 58 13.03 6.73 9.63
N LEU A 59 12.13 6.06 10.35
CA LEU A 59 12.16 6.01 11.81
C LEU A 59 13.39 5.27 12.32
N LYS A 60 13.69 4.08 11.77
CA LYS A 60 14.90 3.29 12.11
C LYS A 60 16.18 4.09 11.95
N ARG A 61 16.30 4.87 10.85
CA ARG A 61 17.46 5.75 10.64
C ARG A 61 17.59 6.83 11.71
N ARG A 62 16.47 7.40 12.18
CA ARG A 62 16.47 8.42 13.23
C ARG A 62 16.88 7.84 14.58
N GLU A 63 16.39 6.66 14.93
CA GLU A 63 16.76 5.95 16.15
C GLU A 63 18.27 5.62 16.17
N GLN A 64 18.80 5.12 15.05
CA GLN A 64 20.25 4.86 14.90
C GLN A 64 21.09 6.14 15.01
N SER A 65 20.64 7.25 14.41
CA SER A 65 21.33 8.53 14.49
C SER A 65 21.26 9.16 15.89
N GLY A 66 20.18 8.93 16.64
CA GLY A 66 20.02 9.43 18.01
C GLY A 66 20.85 8.66 19.04
N ASN A 67 21.19 7.40 18.76
CA ASN A 67 22.00 6.56 19.65
C ASN A 67 23.53 6.72 19.46
N SER A 68 23.97 7.52 18.49
CA SER A 68 25.40 7.77 18.20
C SER A 68 25.95 9.04 18.87
N SER A 69 25.13 9.85 19.54
CA SER A 69 25.59 11.03 20.28
C SER A 69 25.87 10.72 21.75
N GLY A 70 26.67 9.69 22.00
CA GLY A 70 27.37 9.52 23.27
C GLY A 70 28.58 10.45 23.25
N ASN A 71 28.47 11.59 23.93
CA ASN A 71 29.54 12.57 24.10
C ASN A 71 30.69 11.94 24.92
N ALA A 72 31.66 11.34 24.23
CA ALA A 72 32.96 11.02 24.80
C ALA A 72 33.73 12.34 24.99
N ARG A 73 33.68 12.86 26.22
CA ARG A 73 34.60 13.88 26.74
C ARG A 73 35.25 13.34 27.99
#